data_AF-A0A3S3KFV2-F1
#
_entry.id   AF-A0A3S3KFV2-F1
#
_cell.length_a   1.000
_cell.length_b   1.000
_cell.length_c   1.000
_cell.angle_alpha   90.00
_cell.angle_beta   90.00
_cell.angle_gamma   90.00
#
_symmetry.space_group_name_H-M   'P 1'
#
loop_
_entity.id
_entity.type
_entity.pdbx_description
1 polymer ?
#
loop_
_entity_poly.entity_id
_entity_poly.type
_entity_poly.pdbx_seq_one_letter_code
_entity_poly.pdbx_strand_id
1 'polypeptide(L)'
;MSRLFIATCALFAPLFWTLPSPAGQSFSCSFGEPACLDYGAVICKSSATCVSKDAICFDSYTCDYNGFVCKSKFDVAVDAYDTQLRKYNELVDKYNVLNSAYEEVQAEKAAAFSELEAAQAKARRMSDCIDRVDSIEGAKACS
;
A
#
# COMPACT_ATOMS: atom_id res chain seq x y z
N MET A 1 22.65 65.05 49.80
CA MET A 1 21.20 65.08 50.07
C MET A 1 20.67 63.68 49.69
N SER A 2 20.62 62.68 50.57
CA SER A 2 19.54 62.41 51.55
C SER A 2 18.17 62.40 50.83
N ARG A 3 17.39 61.30 50.68
CA ARG A 3 17.22 60.06 51.45
C ARG A 3 16.43 58.97 50.67
N LEU A 4 16.68 57.71 51.05
CA LEU A 4 15.75 56.58 51.34
C LEU A 4 14.71 56.12 50.29
N PHE A 5 14.83 54.89 49.74
CA PHE A 5 14.56 53.54 50.30
C PHE A 5 13.12 53.05 50.01
N ILE A 6 13.05 52.05 49.11
CA ILE A 6 12.19 50.85 49.07
C ILE A 6 10.81 50.93 49.75
N ALA A 7 9.75 50.81 48.95
CA ALA A 7 8.45 50.29 49.39
C ALA A 7 7.81 49.44 48.27
N THR A 8 8.11 48.14 48.33
CA THR A 8 7.38 47.04 47.69
C THR A 8 6.06 46.80 48.41
N CYS A 9 4.93 46.91 47.71
CA CYS A 9 3.58 46.37 47.99
C CYS A 9 2.68 46.96 46.88
N ALA A 10 1.90 46.28 46.04
CA ALA A 10 1.25 44.97 46.09
C ALA A 10 1.04 44.54 44.61
N LEU A 11 1.54 43.40 44.12
CA LEU A 11 0.89 42.09 44.15
C LEU A 11 -0.63 42.14 44.41
N PHE A 12 -1.44 42.08 43.34
CA PHE A 12 -2.56 41.14 43.11
C PHE A 12 -3.45 41.67 41.96
N ALA A 13 -3.23 41.19 40.75
CA ALA A 13 -4.23 41.17 39.68
C ALA A 13 -3.99 39.90 38.84
N PRO A 14 -5.02 39.08 38.60
CA PRO A 14 -4.86 37.64 38.46
C PRO A 14 -4.31 37.25 37.09
N LEU A 15 -3.43 36.23 37.10
CA LEU A 15 -3.26 35.33 35.97
C LEU A 15 -4.66 34.80 35.59
N PHE A 16 -5.24 35.31 34.52
CA PHE A 16 -6.29 34.59 33.80
C PHE A 16 -5.63 33.36 33.18
N TRP A 17 -5.58 32.28 33.95
CA TRP A 17 -5.47 30.95 33.39
C TRP A 17 -6.70 30.76 32.51
N THR A 18 -6.52 30.89 31.20
CA THR A 18 -7.43 30.31 30.23
C THR A 18 -7.34 28.80 30.41
N LEU A 19 -8.13 28.28 31.35
CA LEU A 19 -8.45 26.87 31.39
C LEU A 19 -9.01 26.51 30.02
N PRO A 20 -8.49 25.47 29.32
CA PRO A 20 -9.19 24.94 28.17
C PRO A 20 -10.56 24.50 28.69
N SER A 21 -11.59 25.24 28.28
CA SER A 21 -12.96 24.85 28.52
C SER A 21 -13.09 23.44 27.94
N PRO A 22 -13.41 22.40 28.73
CA PRO A 22 -13.87 21.17 28.13
C PRO A 22 -15.18 21.55 27.46
N ALA A 23 -15.13 21.78 26.14
CA ALA A 23 -16.32 21.80 25.32
C ALA A 23 -17.00 20.46 25.59
N GLY A 24 -18.01 20.49 26.46
CA GLY A 24 -18.77 19.32 26.88
C GLY A 24 -19.40 18.75 25.62
N GLN A 25 -18.79 17.70 25.09
CA GLN A 25 -19.25 16.99 23.91
C GLN A 25 -20.39 16.06 24.32
N SER A 26 -21.48 16.64 24.80
CA SER A 26 -22.72 15.88 24.99
C SER A 26 -23.46 15.86 23.65
N PHE A 27 -23.25 14.79 22.89
CA PHE A 27 -24.08 14.50 21.72
C PHE A 27 -25.13 13.47 22.11
N SER A 28 -26.40 13.87 22.02
CA SER A 28 -27.56 13.00 22.24
C SER A 28 -28.34 12.93 20.94
N CYS A 29 -28.50 11.71 20.41
CA CYS A 29 -29.28 11.43 19.22
C CYS A 29 -30.23 10.27 19.53
N SER A 30 -31.41 10.23 18.92
CA SER A 30 -32.33 9.08 19.07
C SER A 30 -33.17 8.70 17.84
N PHE A 31 -32.52 8.10 16.81
CA PHE A 31 -32.92 7.18 15.69
C PHE A 31 -33.43 7.54 14.26
N GLY A 32 -32.60 7.82 13.23
CA GLY A 32 -33.04 8.11 11.83
C GLY A 32 -32.08 9.05 11.04
N GLU A 33 -32.30 9.25 9.74
CA GLU A 33 -31.28 9.50 8.68
C GLU A 33 -29.97 10.24 9.08
N PRO A 34 -28.78 9.70 8.72
CA PRO A 34 -27.50 10.26 9.12
C PRO A 34 -27.20 11.56 8.34
N ALA A 35 -27.51 12.71 8.95
CA ALA A 35 -27.03 14.01 8.51
C ALA A 35 -25.76 14.38 9.29
N CYS A 36 -24.66 14.64 8.58
CA CYS A 36 -23.46 15.22 9.17
C CYS A 36 -23.81 16.62 9.66
N LEU A 37 -23.91 16.80 10.97
CA LEU A 37 -24.21 18.11 11.53
C LEU A 37 -23.00 19.03 11.46
N ASP A 38 -23.18 20.19 10.85
CA ASP A 38 -22.20 21.28 10.94
C ASP A 38 -22.09 21.78 12.39
N TYR A 39 -20.90 22.31 12.72
CA TYR A 39 -20.61 22.86 14.04
C TYR A 39 -21.64 23.93 14.44
N GLY A 40 -22.43 23.65 15.48
CA GLY A 40 -23.48 24.53 15.99
C GLY A 40 -24.91 24.16 15.60
N ALA A 41 -25.12 23.08 14.85
CA ALA A 41 -26.46 22.55 14.63
C ALA A 41 -27.05 21.96 15.92
N VAL A 42 -28.28 22.35 16.22
CA VAL A 42 -28.97 22.03 17.48
C VAL A 42 -30.34 21.44 17.22
N ILE A 43 -30.76 20.47 18.03
CA ILE A 43 -32.13 19.96 18.05
C ILE A 43 -33.01 21.03 18.72
N CYS A 44 -33.65 21.93 17.96
CA CYS A 44 -34.26 23.12 18.55
C CYS A 44 -35.59 23.58 17.93
N LYS A 45 -36.42 24.23 18.76
CA LYS A 45 -37.73 24.80 18.43
C LYS A 45 -37.67 25.76 17.25
N SER A 46 -38.62 25.58 16.33
CA SER A 46 -39.21 26.48 15.30
C SER A 46 -38.31 27.35 14.40
N SER A 47 -37.05 27.62 14.71
CA SER A 47 -36.19 28.52 13.92
C SER A 47 -34.73 28.06 13.76
N ALA A 48 -34.41 26.80 14.08
CA ALA A 48 -33.10 26.20 13.86
C ALA A 48 -33.15 25.18 12.71
N THR A 49 -32.01 24.90 12.07
CA THR A 49 -31.86 23.79 11.13
C THR A 49 -31.96 22.48 11.93
N CYS A 50 -33.18 21.94 12.02
CA CYS A 50 -33.50 20.83 12.92
C CYS A 50 -33.10 19.49 12.32
N VAL A 51 -32.39 18.67 13.10
CA VAL A 51 -32.29 17.23 12.86
C VAL A 51 -33.38 16.52 13.64
N SER A 52 -33.89 15.45 13.06
CA SER A 52 -34.93 14.64 13.69
C SER A 52 -34.47 14.09 15.04
N LYS A 53 -35.42 13.93 15.97
CA LYS A 53 -35.16 13.24 17.26
C LYS A 53 -34.54 11.88 17.03
N ASP A 54 -35.05 11.29 15.97
CA ASP A 54 -34.64 10.15 15.21
C ASP A 54 -33.25 10.40 14.57
N ALA A 55 -32.15 10.49 15.34
CA ALA A 55 -30.78 10.45 14.81
C ALA A 55 -29.87 9.41 15.49
N ILE A 56 -28.89 8.80 14.80
CA ILE A 56 -27.90 7.90 15.43
C ILE A 56 -26.63 8.71 15.75
N CYS A 57 -26.22 8.74 17.03
CA CYS A 57 -25.00 9.39 17.48
C CYS A 57 -23.85 8.38 17.44
N PHE A 58 -22.74 8.78 16.84
CA PHE A 58 -21.49 8.03 16.90
C PHE A 58 -20.68 8.39 18.17
N ASP A 59 -19.75 7.52 18.56
CA ASP A 59 -18.81 7.81 19.65
C ASP A 59 -17.96 9.04 19.34
N SER A 60 -17.50 9.74 20.39
CA SER A 60 -16.56 10.86 20.24
C SER A 60 -15.32 10.42 19.44
N TYR A 61 -14.89 11.25 18.49
CA TYR A 61 -13.77 10.97 17.57
C TYR A 61 -13.97 9.80 16.60
N THR A 62 -15.21 9.35 16.38
CA THR A 62 -15.51 8.34 15.33
C THR A 62 -15.10 8.84 13.93
N CYS A 63 -15.13 10.15 13.71
CA CYS A 63 -14.61 10.78 12.51
C CYS A 63 -13.35 11.57 12.82
N ASP A 64 -12.35 11.42 11.96
CA ASP A 64 -11.23 12.35 11.90
C ASP A 64 -11.64 13.63 11.14
N TYR A 65 -10.69 14.54 10.90
CA TYR A 65 -10.93 15.78 10.16
C TYR A 65 -11.37 15.57 8.70
N ASN A 66 -11.37 14.33 8.18
CA ASN A 66 -11.84 13.99 6.85
C ASN A 66 -13.34 13.63 6.81
N GLY A 67 -14.01 13.51 7.97
CA GLY A 67 -15.45 13.32 8.07
C GLY A 67 -15.96 11.97 7.54
N PHE A 68 -17.23 11.91 7.14
CA PHE A 68 -17.83 10.72 6.53
C PHE A 68 -17.76 10.79 4.99
N VAL A 69 -17.47 9.65 4.35
CA VAL A 69 -17.55 9.51 2.89
C VAL A 69 -18.96 9.10 2.49
N CYS A 70 -19.57 9.81 1.54
CA CYS A 70 -20.85 9.40 0.97
C CYS A 70 -20.73 7.99 0.37
N LYS A 71 -21.71 7.11 0.61
CA LYS A 71 -21.72 5.73 0.08
C LYS A 71 -21.38 5.65 -1.41
N SER A 72 -21.96 6.53 -2.23
CA SER A 72 -21.68 6.57 -3.68
C SER A 72 -20.22 6.83 -4.03
N LYS A 73 -19.49 7.61 -3.21
CA LYS A 73 -18.05 7.84 -3.39
C LYS A 73 -17.22 6.66 -2.88
N PHE A 74 -17.67 6.01 -1.81
CA PHE A 74 -17.05 4.80 -1.30
C PHE A 74 -17.18 3.64 -2.30
N ASP A 75 -18.37 3.39 -2.84
CA ASP A 75 -18.64 2.34 -3.80
C ASP A 75 -17.75 2.50 -5.07
N VAL A 76 -17.59 3.73 -5.57
CA VAL A 76 -16.67 4.01 -6.69
C VAL A 76 -15.21 3.69 -6.35
N ALA A 77 -14.77 3.99 -5.11
CA ALA A 77 -13.42 3.67 -4.68
C ALA A 77 -13.21 2.15 -4.55
N VAL A 78 -14.21 1.44 -4.03
CA VAL A 78 -14.21 -0.04 -3.95
C VAL A 78 -14.13 -0.65 -5.35
N ASP A 79 -14.97 -0.22 -6.28
CA ASP A 79 -14.96 -0.73 -7.66
C ASP A 79 -13.61 -0.49 -8.36
N ALA A 80 -13.02 0.69 -8.13
CA ALA A 80 -11.69 1.02 -8.66
C ALA A 80 -10.60 0.12 -8.05
N TYR A 81 -10.68 -0.11 -6.74
CA TYR A 81 -9.75 -0.99 -6.02
C TYR A 81 -9.86 -2.44 -6.51
N ASP A 82 -11.07 -2.98 -6.62
CA ASP A 82 -11.32 -4.34 -7.09
C ASP A 82 -10.84 -4.53 -8.54
N THR A 83 -11.06 -3.52 -9.38
CA THR A 83 -10.53 -3.51 -10.74
C THR A 83 -9.00 -3.57 -10.76
N GLN A 84 -8.35 -2.79 -9.90
CA GLN A 84 -6.89 -2.76 -9.82
C GLN A 84 -6.33 -4.07 -9.26
N LEU A 85 -6.99 -4.65 -8.26
CA LEU A 85 -6.63 -5.94 -7.68
C LEU A 85 -6.69 -7.06 -8.72
N ARG A 86 -7.76 -7.09 -9.54
CA ARG A 86 -7.89 -8.05 -10.64
C ARG A 86 -6.76 -7.92 -11.65
N LYS A 87 -6.43 -6.69 -12.08
CA LYS A 87 -5.32 -6.43 -13.02
C LYS A 87 -3.97 -6.86 -12.44
N TYR A 88 -3.77 -6.61 -11.15
CA TYR A 88 -2.55 -7.03 -10.46
C TYR A 88 -2.41 -8.56 -10.45
N ASN A 89 -3.47 -9.27 -10.08
CA ASN A 89 -3.46 -10.74 -10.09
C ASN A 89 -3.20 -11.31 -11.50
N GLU A 90 -3.85 -10.75 -12.52
CA GLU A 90 -3.60 -11.15 -13.92
C GLU A 90 -2.13 -10.93 -14.33
N LEU A 91 -1.52 -9.83 -13.88
CA LEU A 91 -0.11 -9.55 -14.14
C LEU A 91 0.82 -10.56 -13.44
N VAL A 92 0.51 -10.90 -12.18
CA VAL A 92 1.25 -11.92 -11.43
C VAL A 92 1.16 -13.28 -12.11
N ASP A 93 -0.03 -13.67 -12.57
CA ASP A 93 -0.22 -14.93 -13.30
C ASP A 93 0.61 -14.96 -14.59
N LYS A 94 0.57 -13.88 -15.38
CA LYS A 94 1.38 -13.74 -16.61
C LYS A 94 2.88 -13.82 -16.32
N TYR A 95 3.33 -13.17 -15.24
CA TYR A 95 4.72 -13.21 -14.82
C TYR A 95 5.14 -14.64 -14.45
N ASN A 96 4.33 -15.36 -13.68
CA ASN A 96 4.63 -16.73 -13.26
C ASN A 96 4.73 -17.68 -14.46
N VAL A 97 3.80 -17.57 -15.42
CA VAL A 97 3.84 -18.35 -16.66
C VAL A 97 5.11 -18.04 -17.46
N LEU A 98 5.44 -16.76 -17.62
CA LEU A 98 6.64 -16.35 -18.34
C LEU A 98 7.92 -16.83 -17.65
N ASN A 99 7.98 -16.77 -16.31
CA ASN A 99 9.12 -17.23 -15.55
C ASN A 99 9.31 -18.74 -15.69
N SER A 100 8.24 -19.52 -15.64
CA SER A 100 8.29 -20.98 -15.88
C SER A 100 8.83 -21.29 -17.28
N ALA A 101 8.31 -20.62 -18.32
CA ALA A 101 8.78 -20.80 -19.69
C ALA A 101 10.26 -20.40 -19.86
N TYR A 102 10.69 -19.35 -19.15
CA TYR A 102 12.09 -18.93 -19.17
C TYR A 102 13.01 -19.99 -18.55
N GLU A 103 12.61 -20.58 -17.42
CA GLU A 103 13.35 -21.66 -16.77
C GLU A 103 13.45 -22.91 -17.66
N GLU A 104 12.37 -23.28 -18.34
CA GLU A 104 12.35 -24.37 -19.31
C GLU A 104 13.33 -24.12 -20.48
N VAL A 105 13.27 -22.94 -21.10
CA VAL A 105 14.19 -22.58 -22.20
C VAL A 105 15.65 -22.58 -21.73
N GLN A 106 15.93 -22.16 -20.49
CA GLN A 106 17.29 -22.21 -19.94
C GLN A 106 17.77 -23.65 -19.74
N ALA A 107 16.89 -24.56 -19.30
CA ALA A 107 17.21 -25.96 -19.16
C ALA A 107 17.47 -26.63 -20.53
N GLU A 108 16.63 -26.37 -21.52
CA GLU A 108 16.82 -26.85 -22.89
C GLU A 108 18.12 -26.33 -23.50
N LYS A 109 18.41 -25.04 -23.30
CA LYS A 109 19.68 -24.44 -23.73
C LYS A 109 20.86 -25.15 -23.09
N ALA A 110 20.84 -25.38 -21.77
CA ALA A 110 21.94 -26.06 -21.08
C ALA A 110 22.16 -27.48 -21.64
N ALA A 111 21.09 -28.23 -21.91
CA ALA A 111 21.16 -29.54 -22.52
C ALA A 111 21.74 -29.49 -23.95
N ALA A 112 21.25 -28.59 -24.80
CA ALA A 112 21.73 -28.43 -26.18
C ALA A 112 23.22 -28.03 -26.23
N PHE A 113 23.66 -27.16 -25.31
CA PHE A 113 25.08 -26.80 -25.20
C PHE A 113 25.94 -28.01 -24.78
N SER A 114 25.47 -28.82 -23.83
CA SER A 114 26.17 -30.05 -23.43
C SER A 114 26.29 -31.06 -24.58
N GLU A 115 25.24 -31.23 -25.39
CA GLU A 115 25.28 -32.11 -26.57
C GLU A 115 26.23 -31.59 -27.64
N LEU A 116 26.24 -30.26 -27.87
CA LEU A 116 27.15 -29.62 -28.79
C LEU A 116 28.61 -29.84 -28.38
N GLU A 117 28.93 -29.67 -27.10
CA GLU A 117 30.27 -29.92 -26.57
C GLU A 117 30.69 -31.39 -26.72
N ALA A 118 29.78 -32.34 -26.45
CA ALA A 118 30.03 -33.76 -26.63
C ALA A 118 30.28 -34.12 -28.11
N ALA A 119 29.50 -33.55 -29.03
CA ALA A 119 29.67 -33.73 -30.47
C ALA A 119 31.01 -33.14 -30.95
N GLN A 120 31.37 -31.94 -30.48
CA GLN A 120 32.67 -31.32 -30.78
C GLN A 120 33.83 -32.15 -30.23
N ALA A 121 33.71 -32.68 -29.02
CA ALA A 121 34.73 -33.55 -28.45
C ALA A 121 34.90 -34.84 -29.26
N LYS A 122 33.80 -35.46 -29.72
CA LYS A 122 33.86 -36.63 -30.60
C LYS A 122 34.51 -36.31 -31.94
N ALA A 123 34.15 -35.18 -32.55
CA ALA A 123 34.74 -34.73 -33.81
C ALA A 123 36.24 -34.45 -33.69
N ARG A 124 36.69 -33.83 -32.59
CA ARG A 124 38.12 -33.63 -32.31
C ARG A 124 38.86 -34.94 -32.14
N ARG A 125 38.33 -35.88 -31.36
CA ARG A 125 38.93 -37.23 -31.21
C ARG A 125 39.03 -37.97 -32.53
N MET A 126 38.01 -37.84 -33.39
CA MET A 126 38.00 -38.40 -34.74
C MET A 126 39.14 -37.81 -35.58
N SER A 127 39.26 -36.48 -35.59
CA SER A 127 40.34 -35.77 -36.29
C SER A 127 41.71 -36.21 -35.80
N ASP A 128 41.93 -36.16 -34.48
CA ASP A 128 43.20 -36.55 -33.87
C ASP A 128 43.59 -38.01 -34.16
N CYS A 129 42.59 -38.90 -34.32
CA CYS A 129 42.81 -40.29 -34.69
C CYS A 129 43.26 -40.40 -36.16
N ILE A 130 42.54 -39.73 -37.07
CA ILE A 130 42.85 -39.71 -38.50
C ILE A 130 44.25 -39.13 -38.76
N ASP A 131 44.64 -38.09 -38.02
CA ASP A 131 45.95 -37.44 -38.17
C ASP A 131 47.14 -38.33 -37.75
N ARG A 132 46.89 -39.42 -37.00
CA ARG A 132 47.93 -40.34 -36.49
C ARG A 132 48.08 -41.62 -37.30
N VAL A 133 47.18 -41.89 -38.23
CA VAL A 133 47.16 -43.15 -38.99
C VAL A 133 47.69 -42.93 -40.40
N ASP A 134 48.61 -43.80 -40.82
CA ASP A 134 49.29 -43.69 -42.13
C ASP A 134 48.64 -44.56 -43.23
N SER A 135 47.48 -45.18 -42.94
CA SER A 135 46.79 -46.08 -43.88
C SER A 135 45.27 -45.86 -43.89
N ILE A 136 44.66 -46.22 -45.01
CA ILE A 136 43.21 -46.12 -45.22
C ILE A 136 42.46 -47.07 -44.27
N GLU A 137 43.01 -48.24 -44.00
CA GLU A 137 42.48 -49.20 -43.04
C GLU A 137 42.52 -48.64 -41.61
N GLY A 138 43.60 -47.92 -41.24
CA GLY A 138 43.71 -47.24 -39.94
C GLY A 138 42.69 -46.12 -39.79
N ALA A 139 42.48 -45.32 -40.84
CA ALA A 139 41.48 -44.24 -40.83
C ALA A 139 40.05 -44.76 -40.69
N LYS A 140 39.72 -45.92 -41.29
CA LYS A 140 38.42 -46.56 -41.11
C LYS A 140 38.18 -47.08 -39.69
N ALA A 141 39.24 -47.37 -38.94
CA ALA A 141 39.11 -47.79 -37.54
C ALA A 141 38.83 -46.63 -36.57
N CYS A 142 38.95 -45.37 -37.02
CA CYS A 142 38.69 -44.19 -36.20
C CYS A 142 37.19 -43.86 -36.05
N SER A 143 36.33 -44.31 -36.98
CA SER A 143 34.88 -44.01 -37.06
C SER A 143 34.06 -44.67 -35.94
#